data_AF-A0A1X2HCJ4-F1
#
_entry.id   AF-A0A1X2HCJ4-F1
#
_cell.length_a   1.000
_cell.length_b   1.000
_cell.length_c   1.000
_cell.angle_alpha   90.00
_cell.angle_beta   90.00
_cell.angle_gamma   90.00
#
_symmetry.space_group_name_H-M   'P 1'
#
loop_
_entity.id
_entity.type
_entity.pdbx_description
1 polymer ?
#
loop_
_entity_poly.entity_id
_entity_poly.type
_entity_poly.pdbx_seq_one_letter_code
_entity_poly.pdbx_strand_id
1 'polypeptide(L)'
;MVPHKKSGNEETFLPDFALYNSDISSEVRFELMTIEVKAMKPSDNKYESDLVRLGKQLQVMIDKQALFGVADPMAVEVLVRGVWSKFYKMKLDGKGIYALVELSTFHLMRTPSDITLVPGIIERFMQLKANNHRYGRTACLCLF
;
A
#
# COMPACT_ATOMS: atom_id res chain seq x y z
N MET A 1 -22.12 6.03 12.34
CA MET A 1 -21.75 4.68 11.85
C MET A 1 -21.44 3.82 13.06
N VAL A 2 -22.13 2.68 13.22
CA VAL A 2 -21.81 1.72 14.28
C VAL A 2 -20.74 0.79 13.72
N PRO A 3 -19.60 0.60 14.39
CA PRO A 3 -18.55 -0.29 13.90
C PRO A 3 -19.10 -1.73 13.79
N HIS A 4 -18.83 -2.38 12.66
CA HIS A 4 -19.12 -3.80 12.50
C HIS A 4 -18.38 -4.59 13.58
N LYS A 5 -19.12 -5.33 14.41
CA LYS A 5 -18.58 -6.21 15.44
C LYS A 5 -17.84 -7.37 14.75
N LYS A 6 -16.50 -7.32 14.68
CA LYS A 6 -15.68 -8.41 14.14
C LYS A 6 -15.71 -9.60 15.12
N SER A 7 -16.18 -10.75 14.66
CA SER A 7 -16.04 -12.02 15.39
C SER A 7 -14.72 -12.70 14.98
N GLY A 8 -13.92 -13.09 15.98
CA GLY A 8 -12.74 -13.95 15.82
C GLY A 8 -11.43 -13.17 15.71
N ASN A 9 -10.50 -13.43 16.64
CA ASN A 9 -9.11 -12.93 16.76
C ASN A 9 -8.75 -11.65 15.99
N GLU A 10 -8.37 -10.59 16.70
CA GLU A 10 -7.72 -9.43 16.09
C GLU A 10 -6.44 -9.88 15.36
N GLU A 11 -6.54 -10.05 14.03
CA GLU A 11 -5.39 -10.31 13.16
C GLU A 11 -4.42 -9.13 13.31
N THR A 12 -3.29 -9.38 13.98
CA THR A 12 -2.21 -8.40 14.10
C THR A 12 -1.34 -8.47 12.86
N PHE A 13 -1.36 -7.42 12.04
CA PHE A 13 -0.50 -7.32 10.86
C PHE A 13 0.88 -6.83 11.29
N LEU A 14 1.92 -7.60 10.95
CA LEU A 14 3.32 -7.29 11.22
C LEU A 14 4.07 -7.22 9.89
N PRO A 15 4.11 -6.04 9.24
CA PRO A 15 4.87 -5.87 8.01
C PRO A 15 6.38 -5.93 8.31
N ASP A 16 7.17 -6.37 7.34
CA ASP A 16 8.64 -6.37 7.48
C ASP A 16 9.21 -4.96 7.71
N PHE A 17 8.63 -3.96 7.04
CA PHE A 17 8.93 -2.56 7.29
C PHE A 17 7.67 -1.71 7.34
N ALA A 18 7.67 -0.70 8.19
CA ALA A 18 6.62 0.31 8.27
C ALA A 18 7.23 1.71 8.38
N LEU A 19 6.67 2.64 7.61
CA LEU A 19 6.97 4.06 7.65
C LEU A 19 5.91 4.77 8.49
N TYR A 20 6.36 5.57 9.43
CA TYR A 20 5.54 6.35 10.34
C TYR A 20 5.83 7.83 10.14
N ASN A 21 4.88 8.68 10.54
CA ASN A 21 5.15 10.10 10.66
C ASN A 21 5.96 10.37 11.94
N SER A 22 7.14 11.00 11.81
CA SER A 22 7.97 11.40 12.96
C SER A 22 7.43 12.62 13.70
N ASP A 23 6.62 13.43 13.01
CA ASP A 23 6.24 14.78 13.46
C ASP A 23 4.90 14.80 14.22
N ILE A 24 4.23 13.64 14.30
CA ILE A 24 3.03 13.46 15.12
C ILE A 24 3.48 13.08 16.53
N SER A 25 2.84 13.68 17.55
CA SER A 25 3.02 13.35 18.98
C SER A 25 3.24 11.85 19.19
N SER A 26 4.12 11.49 20.12
CA SER A 26 4.43 10.08 20.49
C SER A 26 3.20 9.23 20.82
N GLU A 27 2.08 9.87 21.14
CA GLU A 27 0.80 9.23 21.47
C GLU A 27 -0.03 8.80 20.24
N VAL A 28 0.24 9.36 19.06
CA VAL A 28 -0.49 9.03 17.82
C VAL A 28 0.50 8.52 16.78
N ARG A 29 0.67 7.20 16.74
CA ARG A 29 1.44 6.51 15.69
C ARG A 29 0.51 5.62 14.88
N PHE A 30 0.40 5.91 13.60
CA PHE A 30 -0.18 5.02 12.61
C PHE A 30 0.75 4.91 11.41
N GLU A 31 0.70 3.76 10.75
CA GLU A 31 1.53 3.44 9.59
C GLU A 31 1.06 4.27 8.37
N LEU A 32 1.98 4.96 7.71
CA LEU A 32 1.71 5.68 6.45
C LEU A 32 1.92 4.78 5.24
N MET A 33 2.98 3.96 5.29
CA MET A 33 3.32 3.00 4.26
C MET A 33 3.91 1.75 4.89
N THR A 34 3.56 0.60 4.36
CA THR A 34 4.14 -0.70 4.74
C THR A 34 4.91 -1.30 3.57
N ILE A 35 5.93 -2.10 3.88
CA ILE A 35 6.64 -2.91 2.90
C ILE A 35 6.62 -4.34 3.41
N GLU A 36 6.14 -5.25 2.56
CA GLU A 36 6.10 -6.68 2.81
C GLU A 36 7.00 -7.38 1.81
N VAL A 37 7.95 -8.16 2.30
CA VAL A 37 8.92 -8.91 1.52
C VAL A 37 8.61 -10.39 1.60
N LYS A 38 8.17 -10.95 0.48
CA LYS A 38 7.82 -12.36 0.33
C LYS A 38 8.91 -13.10 -0.43
N ALA A 39 9.13 -14.36 -0.04
CA ALA A 39 9.98 -15.27 -0.79
C ALA A 39 9.47 -15.45 -2.23
N MET A 40 10.39 -15.79 -3.15
CA MET A 40 10.07 -15.95 -4.58
C MET A 40 9.23 -17.19 -4.89
N LYS A 41 9.21 -18.16 -3.96
CA LYS A 41 8.32 -19.31 -4.04
C LYS A 41 6.94 -18.91 -3.51
N PRO A 42 5.84 -19.22 -4.21
CA PRO A 42 4.52 -19.05 -3.64
C PRO A 42 4.46 -19.86 -2.33
N SER A 43 3.97 -19.25 -1.25
CA SER A 43 3.62 -20.02 -0.07
C SER A 43 2.48 -20.95 -0.44
N ASP A 44 2.53 -22.21 0.00
CA ASP A 44 1.47 -23.21 -0.22
C ASP A 44 0.16 -22.90 0.55
N ASN A 45 -0.04 -21.63 0.94
CA ASN A 45 -1.18 -21.20 1.73
C ASN A 45 -2.43 -21.18 0.86
N LYS A 46 -3.17 -22.29 0.87
CA LYS A 46 -4.42 -22.49 0.12
C LYS A 46 -5.62 -21.70 0.64
N TYR A 47 -5.49 -21.01 1.77
CA TYR A 47 -6.64 -20.49 2.52
C TYR A 47 -6.97 -19.01 2.26
N GLU A 48 -6.00 -18.16 1.90
CA GLU A 48 -6.24 -16.75 1.62
C GLU A 48 -5.24 -16.21 0.58
N SER A 49 -5.76 -15.51 -0.43
CA SER A 49 -4.92 -14.82 -1.41
C SER A 49 -4.16 -13.68 -0.73
N ASP A 50 -2.87 -13.51 -1.06
CA ASP A 50 -2.05 -12.42 -0.53
C ASP A 50 -2.70 -11.04 -0.74
N LEU A 51 -3.49 -10.86 -1.80
CA LEU A 51 -4.22 -9.62 -2.06
C LEU A 51 -5.31 -9.33 -1.02
N VAL A 52 -5.97 -10.36 -0.51
CA VAL A 52 -7.00 -10.21 0.55
C VAL A 52 -6.35 -9.82 1.86
N ARG A 53 -5.24 -10.49 2.22
CA ARG A 53 -4.47 -10.14 3.43
C ARG A 53 -3.94 -8.71 3.37
N LEU A 54 -3.37 -8.31 2.23
CA LEU A 54 -2.93 -6.95 1.95
C LEU A 54 -4.10 -5.95 2.07
N GLY A 55 -5.25 -6.28 1.49
CA GLY A 55 -6.45 -5.43 1.59
C GLY A 55 -6.90 -5.20 3.03
N LYS A 56 -6.96 -6.26 3.85
CA LYS A 56 -7.29 -6.15 5.28
C LYS A 56 -6.29 -5.28 6.04
N GLN A 57 -5.00 -5.43 5.77
CA GLN A 57 -3.94 -4.63 6.40
C GLN A 57 -4.11 -3.14 6.07
N LEU A 58 -4.28 -2.80 4.80
CA LEU A 58 -4.50 -1.43 4.36
C LEU A 58 -5.81 -0.84 4.91
N GLN A 59 -6.85 -1.65 5.05
CA GLN A 59 -8.10 -1.24 5.70
C GLN A 59 -7.86 -0.87 7.17
N VAL A 60 -7.13 -1.69 7.93
CA VAL A 60 -6.78 -1.39 9.33
C VAL A 60 -5.98 -0.08 9.44
N MET A 61 -5.04 0.16 8.52
CA MET A 61 -4.28 1.42 8.49
C MET A 61 -5.18 2.64 8.25
N ILE A 62 -6.11 2.54 7.30
CA ILE A 62 -7.11 3.59 7.03
C ILE A 62 -8.02 3.82 8.24
N ASP A 63 -8.46 2.74 8.89
CA ASP A 63 -9.33 2.84 10.07
C ASP A 63 -8.63 3.55 11.23
N LYS A 64 -7.35 3.25 11.46
CA LYS A 64 -6.51 3.98 12.42
C LYS A 64 -6.45 5.46 12.07
N GLN A 65 -6.16 5.81 10.82
CA GLN A 65 -6.12 7.20 10.35
C GLN A 65 -7.46 7.93 10.55
N ALA A 66 -8.57 7.29 10.19
CA ALA A 66 -9.91 7.83 10.35
C ALA A 66 -10.26 8.04 11.85
N LEU A 67 -9.87 7.09 12.71
CA LEU A 67 -10.06 7.20 14.16
C LEU A 67 -9.32 8.41 14.75
N PHE A 68 -8.13 8.72 14.22
CA PHE A 68 -7.36 9.90 14.61
C PHE A 68 -7.78 11.19 13.89
N GLY A 69 -8.87 11.17 13.11
CA GLY A 69 -9.44 12.38 12.49
C GLY A 69 -8.69 12.86 11.24
N VAL A 70 -7.91 12.00 10.59
CA VAL A 70 -7.30 12.33 9.29
C VAL A 70 -8.41 12.56 8.26
N ALA A 71 -8.42 13.74 7.62
CA ALA A 71 -9.50 14.17 6.73
C ALA A 71 -9.59 13.36 5.42
N ASP A 72 -8.46 12.90 4.88
CA ASP A 72 -8.40 12.07 3.67
C ASP A 72 -7.57 10.79 3.90
N PRO A 73 -8.09 9.79 4.64
CA PRO A 73 -7.35 8.58 5.00
C PRO A 73 -6.88 7.77 3.78
N MET A 74 -5.63 7.36 3.82
CA MET A 74 -4.97 6.64 2.73
C MET A 74 -3.85 5.77 3.25
N ALA A 75 -3.79 4.54 2.76
CA ALA A 75 -2.72 3.61 3.09
C ALA A 75 -2.01 3.14 1.82
N VAL A 76 -0.70 2.95 1.91
CA VAL A 76 0.14 2.47 0.80
C VAL A 76 0.90 1.24 1.26
N GLU A 77 0.99 0.22 0.40
CA GLU A 77 1.83 -0.94 0.64
C GLU A 77 2.73 -1.23 -0.58
N VAL A 78 3.97 -1.59 -0.31
CA VAL A 78 4.89 -2.14 -1.31
C VAL A 78 5.04 -3.63 -1.06
N LEU A 79 4.56 -4.43 -2.01
CA LEU A 79 4.73 -5.87 -1.97
C LEU A 79 5.94 -6.26 -2.82
N VAL A 80 6.97 -6.81 -2.18
CA VAL A 80 8.20 -7.28 -2.82
C VAL A 80 8.19 -8.80 -2.89
N ARG A 81 8.41 -9.36 -4.08
CA ARG A 81 8.60 -10.80 -4.31
C ARG A 81 9.85 -11.03 -5.14
N GLY A 82 10.92 -11.46 -4.46
CA GLY A 82 12.23 -11.54 -5.08
C GLY A 82 12.64 -10.18 -5.65
N VAL A 83 12.67 -10.06 -6.97
CA VAL A 83 13.09 -8.84 -7.68
C VAL A 83 11.92 -8.01 -8.18
N TRP A 84 10.69 -8.49 -8.02
CA TRP A 84 9.47 -7.81 -8.44
C TRP A 84 8.90 -7.02 -7.27
N SER A 85 8.51 -5.78 -7.52
CA SER A 85 7.86 -4.92 -6.54
C SER A 85 6.57 -4.36 -7.10
N LYS A 86 5.52 -4.35 -6.29
CA LYS A 86 4.22 -3.80 -6.62
C LYS A 86 3.79 -2.77 -5.60
N PHE A 87 3.33 -1.62 -6.09
CA PHE A 87 2.71 -0.60 -5.26
C PHE A 87 1.21 -0.79 -5.22
N TYR A 88 0.67 -0.87 -4.02
CA TYR A 88 -0.76 -0.83 -3.76
C TYR A 88 -1.11 0.42 -2.98
N LYS A 89 -2.26 1.01 -3.30
CA LYS A 89 -2.84 2.13 -2.57
C LYS A 89 -4.29 1.79 -2.25
N MET A 90 -4.68 2.07 -1.02
CA MET A 90 -6.08 2.04 -0.61
C MET A 90 -6.50 3.44 -0.17
N LYS A 91 -7.74 3.81 -0.52
CA LYS A 91 -8.38 5.04 -0.07
C LYS A 91 -9.81 4.74 0.42
N LEU A 92 -10.27 5.49 1.41
CA LEU A 92 -11.68 5.54 1.78
C LEU A 92 -12.41 6.55 0.88
N ASP A 93 -13.31 6.07 0.03
CA ASP A 93 -14.19 6.95 -0.75
C ASP A 93 -15.26 7.59 0.15
N GLY A 94 -15.83 8.72 -0.27
CA GLY A 94 -16.84 9.48 0.49
C GLY A 94 -18.13 8.71 0.79
N LYS A 95 -18.33 7.54 0.16
CA LYS A 95 -19.43 6.61 0.44
C LYS A 95 -19.09 5.54 1.49
N GLY A 96 -17.91 5.62 2.11
CA GLY A 96 -17.41 4.60 3.05
C GLY A 96 -16.94 3.31 2.37
N ILE A 97 -16.53 3.40 1.10
CA ILE A 97 -16.03 2.25 0.33
C ILE A 97 -14.51 2.29 0.31
N TYR A 98 -13.86 1.18 0.68
CA TYR A 98 -12.41 1.03 0.56
C TYR A 98 -12.06 0.67 -0.89
N ALA A 99 -11.35 1.57 -1.57
CA ALA A 99 -10.90 1.38 -2.94
C ALA A 99 -9.41 1.00 -2.96
N LEU A 100 -9.12 -0.29 -3.20
CA LEU A 100 -7.76 -0.82 -3.37
C LEU A 100 -7.36 -0.82 -4.84
N VAL A 101 -6.18 -0.27 -5.15
CA VAL A 101 -5.64 -0.20 -6.52
C VAL A 101 -4.16 -0.51 -6.55
N GLU A 102 -3.73 -1.31 -7.52
CA GLU A 102 -2.33 -1.49 -7.89
C GLU A 102 -1.90 -0.27 -8.73
N LEU A 103 -0.97 0.53 -8.21
CA LEU A 103 -0.50 1.76 -8.88
C LEU A 103 0.56 1.47 -9.93
N SER A 104 1.50 0.59 -9.61
CA SER A 104 2.59 0.23 -10.50
C SER A 104 3.26 -1.07 -10.11
N THR A 105 3.93 -1.67 -11.08
CA THR A 105 4.86 -2.77 -10.90
C THR A 105 6.23 -2.32 -11.42
N PHE A 106 7.30 -2.66 -10.71
CA PHE A 106 8.68 -2.36 -11.11
C PHE A 106 9.63 -3.45 -10.62
N HIS A 107 10.86 -3.39 -11.11
CA HIS A 107 11.93 -4.29 -10.73
C HIS A 107 12.94 -3.62 -9.81
N LEU A 108 13.37 -4.33 -8.78
CA LEU A 108 14.51 -3.94 -7.97
C LEU A 108 15.82 -4.21 -8.72
N MET A 109 16.83 -3.41 -8.40
CA MET A 109 18.18 -3.61 -8.93
C MET A 109 18.75 -4.92 -8.41
N ARG A 110 19.26 -5.75 -9.33
CA ARG A 110 19.91 -7.04 -9.03
C ARG A 110 21.42 -6.93 -9.17
N THR A 111 21.85 -6.10 -10.12
CA THR A 111 23.25 -5.86 -10.45
C THR A 111 23.53 -4.37 -10.53
N PRO A 112 24.79 -3.92 -10.39
CA PRO A 112 25.13 -2.51 -10.54
C PRO A 112 24.72 -1.91 -11.90
N SER A 113 24.67 -2.72 -12.97
CA SER A 113 24.21 -2.30 -14.30
C SER A 113 22.73 -1.91 -14.33
N ASP A 114 21.94 -2.35 -13.35
CA ASP A 114 20.53 -1.99 -13.20
C ASP A 114 20.34 -0.57 -12.64
N ILE A 115 21.41 0.21 -12.44
CA ILE A 115 21.33 1.62 -11.99
C ILE A 115 20.44 2.48 -12.91
N THR A 116 20.31 2.09 -14.17
CA THR A 116 19.42 2.71 -15.15
C THR A 116 17.93 2.56 -14.79
N LEU A 117 17.57 1.64 -13.89
CA LEU A 117 16.21 1.50 -13.35
C LEU A 117 15.87 2.56 -12.31
N VAL A 118 16.86 3.17 -11.65
CA VAL A 118 16.66 4.10 -10.53
C VAL A 118 15.73 5.26 -10.89
N PRO A 119 15.89 5.96 -12.04
CA PRO A 119 14.96 7.01 -12.43
C PRO A 119 13.52 6.51 -12.53
N GLY A 120 13.32 5.34 -13.17
CA GLY A 120 11.99 4.72 -13.29
C GLY A 120 11.40 4.30 -11.94
N ILE A 121 12.22 3.80 -11.01
CA ILE A 121 11.79 3.48 -9.65
C ILE A 121 11.34 4.76 -8.94
N ILE A 122 12.15 5.83 -8.99
CA ILE A 122 11.82 7.13 -8.38
C ILE A 122 10.51 7.68 -8.97
N GLU A 123 10.30 7.59 -10.28
CA GLU A 123 9.05 7.99 -10.92
C GLU A 123 7.84 7.24 -10.35
N ARG A 124 7.96 5.93 -10.07
CA ARG A 124 6.88 5.15 -9.43
C ARG A 124 6.58 5.65 -8.02
N PHE A 125 7.60 5.97 -7.22
CA PHE A 125 7.40 6.60 -5.91
C PHE A 125 6.73 7.98 -6.04
N MET A 126 7.07 8.76 -7.06
CA MET A 126 6.46 10.08 -7.29
C MET A 126 4.96 10.00 -7.65
N GLN A 127 4.49 8.88 -8.22
CA GLN A 127 3.06 8.65 -8.46
C GLN A 127 2.24 8.61 -7.16
N LEU A 128 2.85 8.26 -6.03
CA LEU A 128 2.19 8.30 -4.72
C LEU A 128 1.74 9.72 -4.34
N LYS A 129 2.53 10.72 -4.73
CA LYS A 129 2.22 12.15 -4.50
C LYS A 129 1.16 12.67 -5.47
N ALA A 130 1.23 12.25 -6.74
CA ALA A 130 0.38 12.80 -7.80
C ALA A 130 -1.06 12.26 -7.79
N ASN A 131 -1.27 11.03 -7.32
CA ASN A 131 -2.56 10.33 -7.40
C ASN A 131 -3.55 10.68 -6.27
N ASN A 132 -3.54 11.93 -5.79
CA ASN A 132 -4.50 12.39 -4.77
C ASN A 132 -5.83 12.87 -5.37
N HIS A 133 -5.94 13.04 -6.70
CA HIS A 133 -7.09 13.73 -7.30
C HIS A 133 -7.73 13.15 -8.57
N ARG A 134 -7.36 11.97 -9.07
CA ARG A 134 -8.00 11.47 -10.32
C ARG A 134 -8.23 9.96 -10.32
N TYR A 135 -9.32 9.54 -9.69
CA TYR A 135 -10.02 8.34 -10.14
C TYR A 135 -10.91 8.75 -11.32
N GLY A 136 -10.40 8.56 -12.53
CA GLY A 136 -11.13 8.79 -13.77
C GLY A 136 -10.33 9.58 -14.81
N ARG A 137 -9.42 8.90 -15.52
CA ARG A 137 -9.24 8.98 -16.98
C ARG A 137 -7.98 8.21 -17.39
N THR A 138 -8.22 7.24 -18.26
CA THR A 138 -7.33 6.67 -19.27
C THR A 138 -6.21 7.65 -19.67
N ALA A 139 -4.96 7.32 -19.35
CA ALA A 139 -3.82 7.92 -20.02
C ALA A 139 -3.47 7.03 -21.20
N CYS A 140 -4.00 7.40 -22.37
CA CYS A 140 -3.46 6.99 -23.66
C CYS A 140 -2.03 7.54 -23.71
N LEU A 141 -1.04 6.67 -23.65
CA LEU A 141 0.35 7.03 -23.89
C LEU A 141 0.61 6.85 -25.39
N CYS A 142 0.38 7.90 -26.17
CA CYS A 142 1.11 8.06 -27.43
C CYS A 142 2.52 8.51 -27.06
N LEU A 143 3.53 7.74 -27.44
CA LEU A 143 4.91 8.24 -27.55
C LEU A 143 5.42 7.89 -28.95
N PHE A 144 6.01 8.92 -29.54
CA PHE A 144 6.63 9.01 -30.86
C PHE A 144 7.86 8.10 -30.99
#